data_AF-A0A356X701-F1
#
_entry.id   AF-A0A356X701-F1
#
_cell.length_a   1.000
_cell.length_b   1.000
_cell.length_c   1.000
_cell.angle_alpha   90.00
_cell.angle_beta   90.00
_cell.angle_gamma   90.00
#
_symmetry.space_group_name_H-M   'P 1'
#
loop_
_entity.id
_entity.type
_entity.pdbx_description
1 polymer ?
#
loop_
_entity_poly.entity_id
_entity_poly.type
_entity_poly.pdbx_seq_one_letter_code
_entity_poly.pdbx_strand_id
1 'polypeptide(L)'
;MNNLRELSWSVIFIWVLLSVMGLVAIYSATQGPVSQFLPGYIQDNFFKQVGFVSISLLILIGIQFISPRTFIQVSYLFYAFGLVLMILTLFFGKEVNGARSWFGIG
;
A
#
# COMPACT_ATOMS: atom_id res chain seq x y z
N MET A 1 14.54 -17.34 16.57
CA MET A 1 13.46 -16.58 17.23
C MET A 1 13.78 -15.11 17.01
N ASN A 2 12.96 -14.38 16.24
CA ASN A 2 13.19 -12.94 16.06
C ASN A 2 12.95 -12.25 17.41
N ASN A 3 13.96 -11.56 17.93
CA ASN A 3 13.77 -10.71 19.10
C ASN A 3 12.97 -9.48 18.63
N LEU A 4 11.74 -9.32 19.11
CA LEU A 4 10.92 -8.11 18.86
C LEU A 4 11.61 -6.82 19.37
N ARG A 5 12.68 -6.97 20.18
CA ARG A 5 13.55 -5.88 20.63
C ARG A 5 14.48 -5.33 19.55
N GLU A 6 14.72 -6.05 18.45
CA GLU A 6 15.52 -5.57 17.31
C GLU A 6 14.68 -4.73 16.32
N LEU A 7 13.36 -4.71 16.52
CA LEU A 7 12.48 -3.85 15.74
C LEU A 7 12.79 -2.39 16.08
N SER A 8 13.15 -1.63 15.05
CA SER A 8 13.47 -0.22 15.20
C SER A 8 12.20 0.59 15.48
N TRP A 9 11.86 0.76 16.76
CA TRP A 9 10.68 1.49 17.22
C TRP A 9 10.61 2.92 16.67
N SER A 10 11.76 3.57 16.44
CA SER A 10 11.84 4.88 15.80
C SER A 10 11.27 4.87 14.37
N VAL A 11 11.52 3.80 13.60
CA VAL A 11 11.01 3.66 12.23
C VAL A 11 9.49 3.49 12.24
N ILE A 12 8.98 2.69 13.18
CA ILE A 12 7.52 2.52 13.36
C ILE A 12 6.87 3.84 13.74
N PHE A 13 7.48 4.59 14.68
CA PHE A 13 6.96 5.90 15.06
C PHE A 13 6.90 6.87 13.88
N ILE A 14 7.98 6.94 13.08
CA ILE A 14 8.01 7.76 11.87
C ILE A 14 6.92 7.31 10.88
N TRP A 15 6.76 6.00 10.69
CA TRP A 15 5.73 5.45 9.81
C TRP A 15 4.30 5.82 10.27
N VAL A 16 4.01 5.73 11.57
CA VAL A 16 2.72 6.16 12.14
C VAL A 16 2.50 7.65 11.92
N LEU A 17 3.50 8.47 12.22
CA LEU A 17 3.43 9.92 12.08
C LEU A 17 3.15 10.33 10.64
N LEU A 18 3.89 9.75 9.68
CA LEU A 18 3.67 10.02 8.24
C LEU A 18 2.29 9.55 7.77
N SER A 19 1.84 8.38 8.24
CA SER A 19 0.51 7.86 7.89
C SER A 19 -0.61 8.75 8.41
N VAL A 20 -0.52 9.22 9.66
CA VAL A 20 -1.50 10.14 10.24
C VAL A 20 -1.48 11.50 9.53
N MET A 21 -0.30 12.06 9.26
CA MET A 21 -0.19 13.30 8.50
C MET A 21 -0.82 13.18 7.09
N GLY A 22 -0.56 12.08 6.40
CA GLY A 22 -1.17 11.79 5.09
C GLY A 22 -2.69 11.66 5.17
N LEU A 23 -3.21 10.98 6.19
CA LEU A 23 -4.65 10.86 6.43
C LEU A 23 -5.31 12.21 6.72
N VAL A 24 -4.69 13.05 7.56
CA VAL A 24 -5.17 14.41 7.84
C VAL A 24 -5.17 15.26 6.57
N ALA A 25 -4.12 15.17 5.75
CA ALA A 25 -4.06 15.90 4.49
C ALA A 25 -5.17 15.48 3.51
N ILE A 26 -5.39 14.17 3.35
CA ILE A 26 -6.46 13.65 2.48
C ILE A 26 -7.83 14.06 3.02
N TYR A 27 -8.06 13.91 4.33
CA TYR A 27 -9.31 14.34 4.97
C TYR A 27 -9.59 15.83 4.70
N SER A 28 -8.58 16.68 4.92
CA SER A 28 -8.69 18.12 4.66
C SER A 28 -9.00 18.44 3.19
N ALA A 29 -8.51 17.64 2.26
CA ALA A 29 -8.71 17.85 0.83
C ALA A 29 -10.05 17.31 0.31
N THR A 30 -10.59 16.24 0.91
CA THR A 30 -11.75 15.51 0.35
C THR A 30 -13.04 15.65 1.16
N GLN A 31 -12.99 16.11 2.42
CA GLN A 31 -14.15 16.16 3.32
C GLN A 31 -14.56 17.58 3.75
N GLY A 32 -13.99 18.63 3.13
CA GLY A 32 -14.34 20.02 3.42
C GLY A 32 -15.70 20.47 2.84
N PRO A 33 -16.15 21.72 3.07
CA PRO A 33 -17.45 22.22 2.60
C PRO A 33 -17.69 22.17 1.08
N VAL A 34 -16.61 22.10 0.31
CA VAL A 34 -16.61 22.03 -1.16
C VAL A 34 -16.64 20.57 -1.65
N SER A 35 -16.59 19.58 -0.76
CA SER A 35 -16.54 18.15 -1.11
C SER A 35 -17.71 17.69 -1.96
N GLN A 36 -18.89 18.31 -1.81
CA GLN A 36 -20.09 18.04 -2.62
C GLN A 36 -19.88 18.25 -4.14
N PHE A 37 -18.88 19.04 -4.54
CA PHE A 37 -18.55 19.28 -5.94
C PHE A 37 -17.45 18.33 -6.46
N LEU A 38 -16.86 17.51 -5.58
CA LEU A 38 -15.88 16.50 -5.98
C LEU A 38 -16.60 15.27 -6.55
N PRO A 39 -16.05 14.62 -7.59
CA PRO A 39 -16.48 13.30 -8.01
C PRO A 39 -16.51 12.30 -6.83
N GLY A 40 -17.52 11.44 -6.76
CA GLY A 40 -17.70 10.49 -5.64
C GLY A 40 -16.46 9.62 -5.38
N TYR A 41 -15.77 9.17 -6.43
CA TYR A 41 -14.55 8.37 -6.27
C TYR A 41 -13.41 9.09 -5.53
N ILE A 42 -13.39 10.43 -5.57
CA ILE A 42 -12.43 11.28 -4.85
C ILE A 42 -12.87 11.48 -3.40
N GLN A 43 -14.17 11.64 -3.15
CA GLN A 43 -14.71 11.74 -1.79
C GLN A 43 -14.35 10.49 -0.98
N ASP A 44 -14.39 9.32 -1.61
CA ASP A 44 -14.06 8.02 -0.99
C ASP A 44 -12.57 7.84 -0.66
N ASN A 45 -11.66 8.70 -1.17
CA ASN A 45 -10.22 8.50 -1.02
C ASN A 45 -9.76 8.46 0.44
N PHE A 46 -10.42 9.20 1.34
CA PHE A 46 -10.09 9.15 2.76
C PHE A 46 -10.32 7.76 3.34
N PHE A 47 -11.50 7.19 3.13
CA PHE A 47 -11.86 5.86 3.63
C PHE A 47 -11.02 4.76 2.97
N LYS A 48 -10.75 4.88 1.66
CA LYS A 48 -9.82 3.98 0.96
C LYS A 48 -8.44 4.01 1.62
N GLN A 49 -7.91 5.20 1.92
CA GLN A 49 -6.60 5.33 2.56
C GLN A 49 -6.58 4.76 3.98
N VAL A 50 -7.63 4.98 4.78
CA VAL A 50 -7.77 4.34 6.10
C VAL A 50 -7.75 2.81 5.97
N GLY A 51 -8.45 2.26 4.96
CA GLY A 51 -8.42 0.84 4.63
C GLY A 51 -7.01 0.35 4.29
N PHE A 52 -6.29 1.05 3.41
CA PHE A 52 -4.91 0.69 3.04
C PHE A 52 -3.94 0.78 4.22
N VAL A 53 -4.03 1.80 5.07
CA VAL A 53 -3.21 1.90 6.29
C VAL A 53 -3.51 0.72 7.22
N SER A 54 -4.77 0.35 7.39
CA SER A 54 -5.18 -0.80 8.21
C SER A 54 -4.64 -2.12 7.66
N ILE A 55 -4.77 -2.36 6.34
CA ILE A 55 -4.22 -3.55 5.67
C ILE A 55 -2.70 -3.59 5.82
N SER A 56 -2.02 -2.45 5.66
CA SER A 56 -0.56 -2.39 5.79
C SER A 56 -0.08 -2.70 7.20
N LEU A 57 -0.84 -2.31 8.24
CA LEU A 57 -0.55 -2.66 9.62
C LEU A 57 -0.64 -4.17 9.84
N LEU A 58 -1.69 -4.81 9.30
CA LEU A 58 -1.84 -6.27 9.37
C LEU A 58 -0.70 -7.00 8.66
N ILE A 59 -0.29 -6.51 7.47
CA ILE A 59 0.85 -7.06 6.73
C ILE A 59 2.16 -6.88 7.51
N LEU A 60 2.40 -5.70 8.10
CA LEU A 60 3.58 -5.42 8.91
C LEU A 60 3.69 -6.40 10.06
N ILE A 61 2.59 -6.62 10.80
CA ILE A 61 2.50 -7.58 11.90
C ILE A 61 2.75 -9.00 11.37
N GLY A 62 2.08 -9.40 10.28
CA GLY A 62 2.21 -10.72 9.68
C GLY A 62 3.65 -11.06 9.26
N ILE A 63 4.36 -10.10 8.67
CA ILE A 63 5.76 -10.26 8.24
C ILE A 63 6.69 -10.53 9.42
N GLN A 64 6.40 -10.03 10.63
CA GLN A 64 7.25 -10.28 11.81
C GLN A 64 7.32 -11.77 12.19
N PHE A 65 6.31 -12.55 11.81
CA PHE A 65 6.27 -13.99 12.05
C PHE A 65 7.02 -14.81 10.98
N ILE A 66 7.52 -14.17 9.93
CA ILE A 66 8.25 -14.82 8.83
C ILE A 66 9.76 -14.68 9.08
N SER A 67 10.50 -15.79 8.94
CA SER A 67 11.95 -15.76 9.12
C SER A 67 12.65 -15.08 7.93
N PRO A 68 13.77 -14.36 8.15
CA PRO A 68 14.57 -13.81 7.05
C PRO A 68 15.02 -14.85 6.02
N ARG A 69 15.28 -16.09 6.45
CA ARG A 69 15.66 -17.20 5.57
C ARG A 69 14.55 -17.57 4.60
N THR A 70 13.30 -17.51 5.04
CA THR A 70 12.13 -17.77 4.19
C THR A 70 12.11 -16.79 3.02
N PHE A 71 12.35 -15.50 3.27
CA PHE A 71 12.41 -14.47 2.21
C PHE A 71 13.50 -14.76 1.17
N ILE A 72 14.67 -15.23 1.61
CA ILE A 72 15.76 -15.61 0.70
C ILE A 72 15.34 -16.81 -0.17
N GLN A 73 14.71 -17.83 0.42
CA GLN A 73 14.29 -19.04 -0.30
C GLN A 73 13.22 -18.75 -1.36
N VAL A 74 12.29 -17.84 -1.08
CA VAL A 74 11.21 -17.49 -2.01
C VAL A 74 11.57 -16.34 -2.97
N SER A 75 12.78 -15.77 -2.86
CA SER A 75 13.19 -14.59 -3.63
C SER A 75 13.09 -14.79 -5.15
N TYR A 76 13.62 -15.90 -5.69
CA TYR A 76 13.52 -16.23 -7.11
C TYR A 76 12.08 -16.44 -7.57
N LEU A 77 11.22 -17.01 -6.72
CA LEU A 77 9.80 -17.21 -7.02
C LEU A 77 9.09 -15.86 -7.15
N PHE A 78 9.28 -14.94 -6.20
CA PHE A 78 8.67 -13.59 -6.27
C PHE A 78 9.25 -12.76 -7.41
N TYR A 79 10.53 -12.92 -7.73
CA TYR A 79 11.14 -12.27 -8.88
C TYR A 79 10.50 -12.73 -10.20
N ALA A 80 10.39 -14.05 -10.41
CA ALA A 80 9.71 -14.60 -11.58
C ALA A 80 8.23 -14.17 -11.63
N PHE A 81 7.54 -14.18 -10.50
CA PHE A 81 6.17 -13.67 -10.39
C PHE A 81 6.06 -12.20 -10.81
N GLY A 82 6.99 -11.34 -10.37
CA GLY A 82 7.05 -9.93 -10.78
C GLY A 82 7.24 -9.76 -12.29
N LEU A 83 8.12 -10.55 -12.91
CA LEU A 83 8.30 -10.55 -14.37
C LEU A 83 7.02 -10.96 -15.11
N VAL A 84 6.32 -11.99 -14.61
CA VAL A 84 5.04 -12.41 -15.18
C VAL A 84 4.01 -11.30 -15.06
N LEU A 85 3.87 -10.66 -13.91
CA LEU A 85 2.95 -9.52 -13.73
C LEU A 85 3.29 -8.37 -14.68
N MET A 86 4.57 -8.03 -14.83
CA MET A 86 5.02 -6.99 -15.76
C MET A 86 4.60 -7.30 -17.19
N ILE A 87 4.84 -8.52 -17.68
CA ILE A 87 4.41 -8.95 -19.02
C ILE A 87 2.90 -8.87 -19.14
N LEU A 88 2.16 -9.36 -18.14
CA LEU A 88 0.70 -9.34 -18.13
C LEU A 88 0.14 -7.91 -18.20
N THR A 89 0.76 -6.92 -17.53
CA THR A 89 0.29 -5.53 -17.61
C THR A 89 0.36 -4.94 -19.02
N LEU A 90 1.28 -5.39 -19.89
CA LEU A 90 1.35 -4.89 -21.28
C LEU A 90 0.11 -5.28 -22.09
N PHE A 91 -0.39 -6.48 -21.85
CA PHE A 91 -1.53 -7.05 -22.59
C PHE A 91 -2.88 -6.74 -21.93
N PHE A 92 -2.95 -6.81 -20.60
CA PHE A 92 -4.20 -6.76 -19.83
C PHE A 92 -4.27 -5.58 -18.84
N GLY A 93 -3.26 -4.71 -18.81
CA GLY A 93 -3.25 -3.54 -17.93
C GLY A 93 -4.20 -2.45 -18.42
N LYS A 94 -4.82 -1.75 -17.46
CA LYS A 94 -5.59 -0.53 -17.70
C LYS A 94 -4.63 0.60 -18.08
N GLU A 95 -4.96 1.32 -19.13
CA GLU A 95 -4.22 2.51 -19.54
C GLU A 95 -4.58 3.69 -18.62
N VAL A 96 -3.57 4.24 -17.95
CA VAL A 96 -3.67 5.43 -17.09
C VAL A 96 -2.52 6.35 -17.45
N ASN A 97 -2.82 7.59 -17.82
CA ASN A 97 -1.82 8.58 -18.26
C ASN A 97 -0.91 8.09 -19.41
N GLY A 98 -1.46 7.33 -20.37
CA GLY A 98 -0.73 6.82 -21.54
C GLY A 98 0.19 5.62 -21.27
N ALA A 99 0.10 5.01 -20.08
CA ALA A 99 0.87 3.82 -19.73
C ALA A 99 -0.02 2.71 -19.17
N ARG A 100 0.33 1.44 -19.45
CA ARG A 100 -0.33 0.25 -18.90
C ARG A 100 0.51 -0.34 -17.77
N SER A 101 0.31 0.18 -16.56
CA SER A 101 1.06 -0.24 -15.36
C SER A 101 0.16 -0.66 -14.19
N TRP A 102 -1.15 -0.74 -14.41
CA TRP A 102 -2.14 -1.08 -13.39
C TRP A 102 -3.08 -2.17 -13.87
N PHE A 103 -3.35 -3.17 -13.03
CA PHE A 103 -4.52 -4.03 -13.22
C PHE A 103 -5.75 -3.31 -12.66
N GLY A 104 -6.70 -2.98 -13.53
CA GLY A 104 -7.97 -2.35 -13.15
C GLY A 104 -8.99 -3.37 -12.63
N ILE A 105 -8.62 -4.13 -11.59
CA ILE A 105 -9.52 -5.09 -10.94
C ILE A 105 -10.24 -4.36 -9.80
N GLY A 106 -11.56 -4.23 -9.92
CA GLY A 106 -12.40 -3.35 -9.08
C GLY A 106 -12.82 -2.11 -9.84
#